data_AF-A0A0C2D105-F1
#
_entry.id   AF-A0A0C2D105-F1
#
_cell.length_a   1.000
_cell.length_b   1.000
_cell.length_c   1.000
_cell.angle_alpha   90.00
_cell.angle_beta   90.00
_cell.angle_gamma   90.00
#
_symmetry.space_group_name_H-M   'P 1'
#
loop_
_entity.id
_entity.type
_entity.pdbx_description
1 polymer ?
#
loop_
_entity_poly.entity_id
_entity_poly.type
_entity_poly.pdbx_seq_one_letter_code
_entity_poly.pdbx_strand_id
1 'polypeptide(L)'
;MSPETEWVLVASGLIAHADDELDGNEVERLMAIVDEQIPEEDYSDWLALIGDKAKLEARYAALPNPPEAQHRVVLEQAWTMAMVDGDRSASELVVLVNIAERFGVDPVQLEFWRAAWTEAEQELSLRVAEFAVVCLSGNELLFEDDHSLFLDLIARLPTTHDERERLGALANEPPVDSAELARALAAMPRIRRLQVFNMVAPLIRDAVGAEAARTRFVDIGQTAGLRDIANLLS
;
A
#
# COMPACT_ATOMS: atom_id res chain seq x y z
N MET A 1 -18.33 -3.11 11.84
CA MET A 1 -17.08 -2.35 11.57
C MET A 1 -16.53 -1.71 12.85
N SER A 2 -15.20 -1.60 12.99
CA SER A 2 -14.56 -0.94 14.16
C SER A 2 -14.52 0.59 14.00
N PRO A 3 -14.48 1.38 15.10
CA PRO A 3 -14.31 2.84 15.01
C PRO A 3 -13.00 3.27 14.34
N GLU A 4 -11.96 2.45 14.44
CA GLU A 4 -10.66 2.71 13.81
C GLU A 4 -10.76 2.57 12.28
N THR A 5 -11.34 1.47 11.82
CA THR A 5 -11.61 1.21 10.40
C THR A 5 -12.47 2.33 9.80
N GLU A 6 -13.51 2.76 10.51
CA GLU A 6 -14.34 3.87 10.08
C GLU A 6 -13.54 5.17 9.90
N TRP A 7 -12.67 5.49 10.86
CA TRP A 7 -11.83 6.67 10.79
C TRP A 7 -10.82 6.60 9.64
N VAL A 8 -10.22 5.44 9.40
CA VAL A 8 -9.32 5.21 8.26
C VAL A 8 -10.06 5.44 6.94
N LEU A 9 -11.25 4.86 6.78
CA LEU A 9 -12.07 5.03 5.57
C LEU A 9 -12.41 6.50 5.31
N VAL A 10 -12.87 7.20 6.33
CA VAL A 10 -13.26 8.61 6.21
C VAL A 10 -12.03 9.49 5.94
N ALA A 11 -10.92 9.27 6.65
CA ALA A 11 -9.70 10.06 6.44
C ALA A 11 -9.10 9.84 5.06
N SER A 12 -8.96 8.58 4.62
CA SER A 12 -8.46 8.23 3.30
C SER A 12 -9.39 8.74 2.20
N GLY A 13 -10.71 8.65 2.37
CA GLY A 13 -11.66 9.15 1.38
C GLY A 13 -11.62 10.67 1.25
N LEU A 14 -11.45 11.41 2.35
CA LEU A 14 -11.32 12.87 2.29
C LEU A 14 -10.04 13.30 1.57
N ILE A 15 -8.96 12.55 1.74
CA ILE A 15 -7.70 12.75 1.02
C ILE A 15 -7.90 12.48 -0.48
N ALA A 16 -8.56 11.37 -0.83
CA ALA A 16 -8.86 11.05 -2.22
C ALA A 16 -9.74 12.12 -2.90
N HIS A 17 -10.56 12.86 -2.14
CA HIS A 17 -11.38 13.97 -2.64
C HIS A 17 -10.68 15.34 -2.63
N ALA A 18 -9.39 15.40 -2.31
CA ALA A 18 -8.75 16.66 -1.95
C ALA A 18 -8.62 17.63 -3.13
N ASP A 19 -8.45 17.13 -4.35
CA ASP A 19 -8.34 17.91 -5.58
C ASP A 19 -9.67 18.07 -6.35
N ASP A 20 -10.78 17.68 -5.73
CA ASP A 20 -12.14 17.67 -6.31
C ASP A 20 -12.33 16.71 -7.50
N GLU A 21 -11.36 15.85 -7.76
CA GLU A 21 -11.47 14.75 -8.71
C GLU A 21 -11.48 13.43 -7.91
N LEU A 22 -12.36 12.52 -8.29
CA LEU A 22 -12.32 11.15 -7.79
C LEU A 22 -12.68 10.25 -8.95
N ASP A 23 -11.69 9.53 -9.46
CA ASP A 23 -11.90 8.57 -10.53
C ASP A 23 -12.34 7.20 -9.96
N GLY A 24 -12.91 6.35 -10.84
CA GLY A 24 -13.37 5.03 -10.41
C GLY A 24 -12.24 4.12 -9.90
N ASN A 25 -11.01 4.32 -10.36
CA ASN A 25 -9.86 3.54 -9.94
C ASN A 25 -9.40 3.93 -8.52
N GLU A 26 -9.46 5.20 -8.15
CA GLU A 26 -9.13 5.70 -6.82
C GLU A 26 -10.11 5.15 -5.77
N VAL A 27 -11.40 5.08 -6.12
CA VAL A 27 -12.41 4.44 -5.28
C VAL A 27 -12.13 2.95 -5.10
N GLU A 28 -11.88 2.22 -6.19
CA GLU A 28 -11.57 0.79 -6.12
C GLU A 28 -10.28 0.52 -5.34
N ARG A 29 -9.25 1.35 -5.50
CA ARG A 29 -8.00 1.28 -4.74
C ARG A 29 -8.21 1.55 -3.26
N LEU A 30 -8.98 2.58 -2.92
CA LEU A 30 -9.31 2.90 -1.54
C LEU A 30 -10.05 1.75 -0.88
N MET A 31 -11.02 1.15 -1.58
CA MET A 31 -11.75 -0.02 -1.10
C MET A 31 -10.84 -1.26 -0.98
N ALA A 32 -9.88 -1.45 -1.87
CA ALA A 32 -8.92 -2.57 -1.79
C ALA A 32 -7.99 -2.48 -0.56
N ILE A 33 -7.64 -1.28 -0.08
CA ILE A 33 -6.78 -1.09 1.10
C ILE A 33 -7.49 -1.53 2.40
N VAL A 34 -8.81 -1.49 2.40
CA VAL A 34 -9.69 -1.67 3.56
C VAL A 34 -10.62 -2.87 3.41
N ASP A 35 -10.54 -3.60 2.30
CA ASP A 35 -11.45 -4.67 1.89
C ASP A 35 -11.58 -5.75 2.97
N GLU A 36 -10.46 -6.16 3.58
CA GLU A 36 -10.45 -7.15 4.66
C GLU A 36 -11.10 -6.65 5.98
N GLN A 37 -11.42 -5.36 6.07
CA GLN A 37 -11.97 -4.72 7.28
C GLN A 37 -13.42 -4.25 7.13
N ILE A 38 -13.95 -4.23 5.90
CA ILE A 38 -15.35 -3.89 5.63
C ILE A 38 -16.16 -5.19 5.53
N PRO A 39 -17.21 -5.38 6.36
CA PRO A 39 -18.15 -6.48 6.16
C PRO A 39 -18.78 -6.41 4.77
N GLU A 40 -18.95 -7.55 4.09
CA GLU A 40 -19.51 -7.61 2.73
C GLU A 40 -20.87 -6.91 2.64
N GLU A 41 -21.69 -6.98 3.71
CA GLU A 41 -22.97 -6.29 3.79
C GLU A 41 -22.88 -4.74 3.81
N ASP A 42 -21.76 -4.18 4.26
CA ASP A 42 -21.54 -2.73 4.39
C ASP A 42 -20.82 -2.14 3.16
N TYR A 43 -20.27 -2.99 2.27
CA TYR A 43 -19.40 -2.56 1.16
C TYR A 43 -20.06 -1.57 0.22
N SER A 44 -21.31 -1.83 -0.22
CA SER A 44 -22.03 -0.94 -1.14
C SER A 44 -22.32 0.42 -0.54
N ASP A 45 -22.60 0.46 0.77
CA ASP A 45 -22.91 1.69 1.48
C ASP A 45 -21.66 2.55 1.66
N TRP A 46 -20.52 1.91 1.95
CA TRP A 46 -19.21 2.58 1.98
C TRP A 46 -18.81 3.10 0.62
N LEU A 47 -18.96 2.30 -0.44
CA LEU A 47 -18.70 2.74 -1.81
C LEU A 47 -19.53 3.99 -2.17
N ALA A 48 -20.82 3.99 -1.83
CA ALA A 48 -21.72 5.11 -2.08
C ALA A 48 -21.39 6.35 -1.22
N LEU A 49 -20.86 6.16 -0.01
CA LEU A 49 -20.42 7.24 0.88
C LEU A 49 -19.11 7.86 0.38
N ILE A 50 -18.13 7.03 0.04
CA ILE A 50 -16.83 7.46 -0.49
C ILE A 50 -17.01 8.17 -1.82
N GLY A 51 -17.92 7.73 -2.69
CA GLY A 51 -18.20 8.42 -3.95
C GLY A 51 -18.90 9.79 -3.81
N ASP A 52 -19.25 10.23 -2.60
CA ASP A 52 -19.99 11.47 -2.34
C ASP A 52 -19.28 12.33 -1.28
N LYS A 53 -18.47 13.27 -1.75
CA LYS A 53 -17.67 14.18 -0.90
C LYS A 53 -18.50 14.86 0.20
N ALA A 54 -19.69 15.37 -0.15
CA ALA A 54 -20.53 16.09 0.81
C ALA A 54 -21.04 15.17 1.92
N LYS A 55 -21.42 13.93 1.60
CA LYS A 55 -21.77 12.93 2.62
C LYS A 55 -20.56 12.53 3.46
N LEU A 56 -19.38 12.41 2.84
CA LEU A 56 -18.15 12.06 3.54
C LEU A 56 -17.73 13.14 4.55
N GLU A 57 -17.79 14.42 4.14
CA GLU A 57 -17.55 15.57 5.03
C GLU A 57 -18.57 15.62 6.18
N ALA A 58 -19.84 15.34 5.89
CA ALA A 58 -20.87 15.26 6.93
C ALA A 58 -20.60 14.10 7.90
N ARG A 59 -20.14 12.93 7.40
CA ARG A 59 -19.75 11.79 8.24
C ARG A 59 -18.55 12.16 9.12
N TYR A 60 -17.52 12.75 8.52
CA TYR A 60 -16.35 13.26 9.24
C TYR A 60 -16.75 14.21 10.37
N ALA A 61 -17.57 15.22 10.09
CA ALA A 61 -18.02 16.18 11.11
C ALA A 61 -18.79 15.51 12.26
N ALA A 62 -19.55 14.45 11.97
CA ALA A 62 -20.34 13.73 12.96
C ALA A 62 -19.52 12.70 13.79
N LEU A 63 -18.35 12.27 13.32
CA LEU A 63 -17.57 11.25 14.00
C LEU A 63 -16.97 11.75 15.32
N PRO A 64 -17.10 11.02 16.44
CA PRO A 64 -16.32 11.34 17.64
C PRO A 64 -14.83 11.11 17.34
N ASN A 65 -13.95 11.95 17.90
CA ASN A 65 -12.51 11.74 17.76
C ASN A 65 -12.14 10.33 18.26
N PRO A 66 -11.23 9.61 17.56
CA PRO A 66 -10.77 8.32 18.04
C PRO A 66 -9.93 8.52 19.31
N PRO A 67 -9.73 7.46 20.13
CA PRO A 67 -8.75 7.47 21.20
C PRO A 67 -7.38 7.97 20.73
N GLU A 68 -6.67 8.71 21.59
CA GLU A 68 -5.36 9.30 21.27
C GLU A 68 -4.34 8.27 20.75
N ALA A 69 -4.38 7.06 21.30
CA ALA A 69 -3.54 5.94 20.86
C ALA A 69 -3.72 5.54 19.38
N GLN A 70 -4.86 5.90 18.76
CA GLN A 70 -5.17 5.61 17.36
C GLN A 70 -4.88 6.76 16.40
N HIS A 71 -4.64 7.99 16.90
CA HIS A 71 -4.47 9.19 16.05
C HIS A 71 -3.36 8.99 15.02
N ARG A 72 -2.20 8.51 15.48
CA ARG A 72 -1.05 8.25 14.61
C ARG A 72 -1.36 7.21 13.54
N VAL A 73 -2.07 6.13 13.89
CA VAL A 73 -2.40 5.05 12.97
C VAL A 73 -3.36 5.54 11.88
N VAL A 74 -4.40 6.28 12.26
CA VAL A 74 -5.36 6.86 11.30
C VAL A 74 -4.65 7.80 10.33
N LEU A 75 -3.79 8.70 10.84
CA LEU A 75 -3.03 9.63 10.02
C LEU A 75 -2.02 8.93 9.10
N GLU A 76 -1.36 7.86 9.58
CA GLU A 76 -0.43 7.06 8.77
C GLU A 76 -1.16 6.38 7.61
N GLN A 77 -2.28 5.72 7.87
CA GLN A 77 -3.06 5.05 6.81
C GLN A 77 -3.62 6.05 5.79
N ALA A 78 -4.11 7.20 6.25
CA ALA A 78 -4.56 8.28 5.38
C ALA A 78 -3.40 8.81 4.51
N TRP A 79 -2.20 8.97 5.09
CA TRP A 79 -1.01 9.37 4.34
C TRP A 79 -0.55 8.34 3.31
N THR A 80 -0.62 7.04 3.64
CA THR A 80 -0.32 5.97 2.68
C THR A 80 -1.25 6.03 1.46
N MET A 81 -2.53 6.40 1.65
CA MET A 81 -3.46 6.60 0.53
C MET A 81 -3.00 7.74 -0.40
N ALA A 82 -2.63 8.91 0.16
CA ALA A 82 -2.11 10.04 -0.62
C ALA A 82 -0.85 9.71 -1.43
N MET A 83 -0.14 8.63 -1.08
CA MET A 83 1.08 8.21 -1.78
C MET A 83 0.79 7.27 -2.96
N VAL A 84 -0.43 6.73 -3.09
CA VAL A 84 -0.76 5.71 -4.11
C VAL A 84 -0.69 6.27 -5.52
N ASP A 85 -1.17 7.49 -5.74
CA ASP A 85 -1.20 8.07 -7.09
C ASP A 85 0.16 8.68 -7.47
N GLY A 86 1.02 8.90 -6.45
CA GLY A 86 2.43 9.25 -6.60
C GLY A 86 2.72 10.74 -6.74
N ASP A 87 1.66 11.55 -6.74
CA ASP A 87 1.73 12.98 -6.52
C ASP A 87 1.31 13.30 -5.08
N ARG A 88 2.03 14.23 -4.45
CA ARG A 88 1.63 14.80 -3.16
C ARG A 88 1.06 16.17 -3.44
N SER A 89 -0.23 16.22 -3.70
CA SER A 89 -0.86 17.50 -3.97
C SER A 89 -0.86 18.36 -2.70
N ALA A 90 -0.78 19.68 -2.89
CA ALA A 90 -0.92 20.61 -1.78
C ALA A 90 -2.31 20.48 -1.10
N SER A 91 -3.32 20.06 -1.87
CA SER A 91 -4.69 19.80 -1.41
C SER A 91 -4.76 18.61 -0.45
N GLU A 92 -4.17 17.46 -0.77
CA GLU A 92 -4.16 16.29 0.13
C GLU A 92 -3.47 16.60 1.45
N LEU A 93 -2.37 17.37 1.39
CA LEU A 93 -1.66 17.80 2.59
C LEU A 93 -2.52 18.69 3.48
N VAL A 94 -3.31 19.60 2.88
CA VAL A 94 -4.26 20.44 3.65
C VAL A 94 -5.30 19.57 4.35
N VAL A 95 -5.84 18.54 3.70
CA VAL A 95 -6.79 17.62 4.32
C VAL A 95 -6.15 16.88 5.50
N LEU A 96 -4.95 16.31 5.33
CA LEU A 96 -4.25 15.61 6.40
C LEU A 96 -3.95 16.53 7.59
N VAL A 97 -3.52 17.78 7.34
CA VAL A 97 -3.28 18.79 8.37
C VAL A 97 -4.56 19.09 9.14
N ASN A 98 -5.70 19.28 8.45
CA ASN A 98 -6.98 19.54 9.11
C ASN A 98 -7.42 18.38 10.03
N ILE A 99 -7.19 17.13 9.62
CA ILE A 99 -7.48 15.95 10.44
C ILE A 99 -6.55 15.90 11.66
N ALA A 100 -5.25 16.15 11.46
CA ALA A 100 -4.27 16.19 12.54
C ALA A 100 -4.56 17.30 13.57
N GLU A 101 -4.96 18.49 13.10
CA GLU A 101 -5.37 19.60 13.97
C GLU A 101 -6.59 19.22 14.81
N ARG A 102 -7.58 18.54 14.24
CA ARG A 102 -8.75 18.02 14.97
C ARG A 102 -8.35 17.02 16.06
N PHE A 103 -7.32 16.23 15.81
CA PHE A 103 -6.76 15.28 16.78
C PHE A 103 -5.87 15.97 17.83
N GLY A 104 -5.53 17.25 17.65
CA GLY A 104 -4.64 17.99 18.54
C GLY A 104 -3.16 17.66 18.34
N VAL A 105 -2.80 17.15 17.15
CA VAL A 105 -1.40 16.82 16.79
C VAL A 105 -0.66 18.09 16.39
N ASP A 106 0.54 18.26 16.91
CA ASP A 106 1.39 19.41 16.59
C ASP A 106 1.89 19.36 15.11
N PRO A 107 1.91 20.48 14.37
CA PRO A 107 2.34 20.50 12.97
C PRO A 107 3.78 20.00 12.74
N VAL A 108 4.71 20.29 13.66
CA VAL A 108 6.11 19.83 13.56
C VAL A 108 6.18 18.33 13.80
N GLN A 109 5.37 17.82 14.73
CA GLN A 109 5.24 16.37 14.94
C GLN A 109 4.66 15.67 13.70
N LEU A 110 3.62 16.24 13.07
CA LEU A 110 3.06 15.70 11.83
C LEU A 110 4.10 15.68 10.70
N GLU A 111 4.88 16.75 10.54
CA GLU A 111 5.96 16.81 9.54
C GLU A 111 7.00 15.69 9.75
N PHE A 112 7.43 15.49 11.00
CA PHE A 112 8.36 14.41 11.34
C PHE A 112 7.78 13.03 11.02
N TRP A 113 6.51 12.79 11.37
CA TRP A 113 5.84 11.54 11.06
C TRP A 113 5.73 11.30 9.56
N ARG A 114 5.31 12.30 8.77
CA ARG A 114 5.20 12.18 7.31
C ARG A 114 6.52 11.81 6.67
N ALA A 115 7.63 12.44 7.08
CA ALA A 115 8.95 12.10 6.56
C ALA A 115 9.30 10.64 6.81
N ALA A 116 9.09 10.15 8.04
CA ALA A 116 9.35 8.77 8.41
C ALA A 116 8.43 7.77 7.68
N TRP A 117 7.15 8.10 7.52
CA TRP A 117 6.19 7.26 6.79
C TRP A 117 6.53 7.19 5.30
N THR A 118 6.88 8.33 4.69
CA THR A 118 7.34 8.35 3.29
C THR A 118 8.56 7.45 3.08
N GLU A 119 9.57 7.55 3.95
CA GLU A 119 10.76 6.69 3.84
C GLU A 119 10.39 5.21 3.99
N ALA A 120 9.50 4.88 4.93
CA ALA A 120 9.04 3.51 5.14
C ALA A 120 8.24 2.95 3.95
N GLU A 121 7.36 3.73 3.32
CA GLU A 121 6.58 3.30 2.15
C GLU A 121 7.45 3.20 0.88
N GLN A 122 8.47 4.04 0.73
CA GLN A 122 9.46 3.92 -0.35
C GLN A 122 10.29 2.64 -0.19
N GLU A 123 10.79 2.36 1.02
CA GLU A 123 11.51 1.11 1.30
C GLU A 123 10.61 -0.11 1.07
N LEU A 124 9.35 -0.07 1.52
CA LEU A 124 8.39 -1.14 1.24
C LEU A 124 8.22 -1.37 -0.27
N SER A 125 7.96 -0.30 -1.02
CA SER A 125 7.73 -0.34 -2.48
C SER A 125 8.93 -0.92 -3.22
N LEU A 126 10.15 -0.51 -2.84
CA LEU A 126 11.37 -1.10 -3.37
C LEU A 126 11.43 -2.61 -3.12
N ARG A 127 11.21 -3.05 -1.87
CA ARG A 127 11.27 -4.48 -1.54
C ARG A 127 10.20 -5.30 -2.23
N VAL A 128 9.00 -4.75 -2.45
CA VAL A 128 7.95 -5.39 -3.25
C VAL A 128 8.41 -5.57 -4.70
N ALA A 129 8.95 -4.53 -5.32
CA ALA A 129 9.40 -4.56 -6.70
C ALA A 129 10.56 -5.55 -6.91
N GLU A 130 11.60 -5.48 -6.07
CA GLU A 130 12.74 -6.41 -6.12
C GLU A 130 12.29 -7.86 -5.92
N PHE A 131 11.41 -8.10 -4.96
CA PHE A 131 10.91 -9.43 -4.66
C PHE A 131 10.07 -10.01 -5.79
N ALA A 132 9.19 -9.20 -6.39
CA ALA A 132 8.42 -9.60 -7.56
C ALA A 132 9.34 -9.99 -8.74
N VAL A 133 10.31 -9.15 -9.09
CA VAL A 133 11.24 -9.42 -10.20
C VAL A 133 12.07 -10.67 -9.94
N VAL A 134 12.63 -10.84 -8.74
CA VAL A 134 13.43 -12.04 -8.40
C VAL A 134 12.57 -13.30 -8.48
N CYS A 135 11.34 -13.25 -7.98
CA CYS A 135 10.45 -14.40 -8.03
C CYS A 135 10.03 -14.76 -9.45
N LEU A 136 9.74 -13.78 -10.32
CA LEU A 136 9.29 -14.06 -11.68
C LEU A 136 10.45 -14.48 -12.59
N SER A 137 11.55 -13.73 -12.57
CA SER A 137 12.66 -13.91 -13.52
C SER A 137 13.64 -15.03 -13.17
N GLY A 138 13.75 -15.42 -11.88
CA GLY A 138 14.62 -16.51 -11.48
C GLY A 138 16.11 -16.29 -11.70
N ASN A 139 16.57 -15.05 -11.58
CA ASN A 139 17.92 -14.57 -11.88
C ASN A 139 18.23 -14.30 -13.37
N GLU A 140 17.22 -14.34 -14.24
CA GLU A 140 17.31 -13.97 -15.66
C GLU A 140 16.52 -12.66 -15.94
N LEU A 141 16.27 -12.32 -17.21
CA LEU A 141 15.35 -11.22 -17.53
C LEU A 141 13.90 -11.69 -17.40
N LEU A 142 13.01 -10.75 -17.10
CA LEU A 142 11.58 -11.04 -16.98
C LEU A 142 10.97 -11.45 -18.33
N PHE A 143 10.14 -12.49 -18.35
CA PHE A 143 9.39 -12.88 -19.56
C PHE A 143 8.42 -11.78 -19.97
N GLU A 144 8.31 -11.49 -21.27
CA GLU A 144 7.44 -10.43 -21.81
C GLU A 144 6.00 -10.51 -21.29
N ASP A 145 5.45 -11.72 -21.17
CA ASP A 145 4.10 -11.97 -20.64
C ASP A 145 3.94 -11.58 -19.15
N ASP A 146 5.02 -11.67 -18.36
CA ASP A 146 5.02 -11.30 -16.94
C ASP A 146 5.29 -9.78 -16.74
N HIS A 147 5.70 -9.04 -17.79
CA HIS A 147 5.97 -7.59 -17.69
C HIS A 147 4.71 -6.80 -17.33
N SER A 148 3.58 -7.09 -18.00
CA SER A 148 2.34 -6.34 -17.75
C SER A 148 1.89 -6.50 -16.30
N LEU A 149 1.89 -7.74 -15.79
CA LEU A 149 1.47 -8.02 -14.41
C LEU A 149 2.41 -7.36 -13.39
N PHE A 150 3.71 -7.31 -13.68
CA PHE A 150 4.68 -6.60 -12.86
C PHE A 150 4.43 -5.08 -12.87
N LEU A 151 4.24 -4.47 -14.04
CA LEU A 151 3.96 -3.04 -14.15
C LEU A 151 2.64 -2.65 -13.48
N ASP A 152 1.62 -3.51 -13.56
CA ASP A 152 0.34 -3.33 -12.85
C ASP A 152 0.50 -3.39 -11.32
N LEU A 153 1.45 -4.19 -10.82
CA LEU A 153 1.84 -4.16 -9.41
C LEU A 153 2.54 -2.84 -9.06
N ILE A 154 3.53 -2.41 -9.85
CA ILE A 154 4.29 -1.17 -9.62
C ILE A 154 3.36 0.06 -9.63
N ALA A 155 2.37 0.09 -10.53
CA ALA A 155 1.40 1.17 -10.63
C ALA A 155 0.57 1.38 -9.35
N ARG A 156 0.45 0.35 -8.50
CA ARG A 156 -0.33 0.39 -7.25
C ARG A 156 0.51 0.61 -6.00
N LEU A 157 1.84 0.72 -6.13
CA LEU A 157 2.71 0.93 -4.98
C LEU A 157 2.61 2.38 -4.47
N PRO A 158 2.59 2.60 -3.13
CA PRO A 158 2.52 3.92 -2.52
C PRO A 158 3.88 4.64 -2.61
N THR A 159 4.21 5.12 -3.80
CA THR A 159 5.49 5.78 -4.09
C THR A 159 5.32 6.91 -5.11
N THR A 160 6.32 7.78 -5.23
CA THR A 160 6.31 8.91 -6.15
C THR A 160 6.40 8.48 -7.62
N HIS A 161 5.91 9.30 -8.57
CA HIS A 161 6.03 9.00 -10.01
C HIS A 161 7.47 8.65 -10.47
N ASP A 162 8.45 9.48 -10.12
CA ASP A 162 9.87 9.23 -10.48
C ASP A 162 10.37 7.87 -9.97
N GLU A 163 9.98 7.53 -8.74
CA GLU A 163 10.34 6.26 -8.12
C GLU A 163 9.58 5.09 -8.76
N ARG A 164 8.32 5.28 -9.13
CA ARG A 164 7.53 4.28 -9.87
C ARG A 164 8.16 3.94 -11.22
N GLU A 165 8.62 4.94 -11.96
CA GLU A 165 9.38 4.73 -13.21
C GLU A 165 10.67 3.95 -12.95
N ARG A 166 11.43 4.32 -11.92
CA ARG A 166 12.65 3.61 -11.49
C ARG A 166 12.37 2.15 -11.14
N LEU A 167 11.32 1.87 -10.37
CA LEU A 167 10.95 0.51 -10.00
C LEU A 167 10.44 -0.30 -11.20
N GLY A 168 9.71 0.33 -12.12
CA GLY A 168 9.26 -0.30 -13.37
C GLY A 168 10.43 -0.72 -14.27
N ALA A 169 11.53 0.05 -14.26
CA ALA A 169 12.73 -0.28 -15.03
C ALA A 169 13.37 -1.62 -14.63
N LEU A 170 13.14 -2.10 -13.39
CA LEU A 170 13.63 -3.39 -12.90
C LEU A 170 13.15 -4.58 -13.75
N ALA A 171 12.04 -4.45 -14.49
CA ALA A 171 11.59 -5.48 -15.45
C ALA A 171 12.63 -5.78 -16.55
N ASN A 172 13.48 -4.81 -16.86
CA ASN A 172 14.48 -4.87 -17.93
C ASN A 172 15.93 -4.93 -17.41
N GLU A 173 16.12 -4.97 -16.09
CA GLU A 173 17.43 -5.01 -15.46
C GLU A 173 17.78 -6.42 -14.99
N PRO A 174 19.08 -6.74 -14.84
CA PRO A 174 19.49 -7.95 -14.16
C PRO A 174 18.88 -7.98 -12.75
N PRO A 175 18.29 -9.11 -12.34
CA PRO A 175 17.62 -9.22 -11.06
C PRO A 175 18.59 -9.06 -9.89
N VAL A 176 18.06 -8.51 -8.81
CA VAL A 176 18.75 -8.31 -7.54
C VAL A 176 19.24 -9.66 -6.99
N ASP A 177 20.39 -9.66 -6.31
CA ASP A 177 20.87 -10.85 -5.60
C ASP A 177 19.81 -11.33 -4.59
N SER A 178 19.18 -12.46 -4.89
CA SER A 178 18.15 -13.09 -4.05
C SER A 178 18.58 -13.28 -2.58
N ALA A 179 19.88 -13.51 -2.32
CA ALA A 179 20.39 -13.67 -0.97
C ALA A 179 20.49 -12.32 -0.24
N GLU A 180 20.82 -11.25 -0.94
CA GLU A 180 20.79 -9.89 -0.41
C GLU A 180 19.37 -9.43 -0.12
N LEU A 181 18.46 -9.65 -1.07
CA LEU A 181 17.04 -9.36 -0.89
C LEU A 181 16.47 -10.09 0.33
N ALA A 182 16.75 -11.39 0.48
CA ALA A 182 16.25 -12.15 1.63
C ALA A 182 16.77 -11.60 2.97
N ARG A 183 18.02 -11.10 3.03
CA ARG A 183 18.57 -10.42 4.21
C ARG A 183 17.90 -9.08 4.47
N ALA A 184 17.66 -8.29 3.42
CA ALA A 184 16.97 -7.01 3.52
C ALA A 184 15.54 -7.20 4.04
N LEU A 185 14.80 -8.15 3.47
CA LEU A 185 13.48 -8.55 3.96
C LEU A 185 13.54 -9.01 5.42
N ALA A 186 14.50 -9.86 5.79
CA ALA A 186 14.66 -10.34 7.17
C ALA A 186 14.87 -9.21 8.20
N ALA A 187 15.47 -8.09 7.79
CA ALA A 187 15.69 -6.93 8.64
C ALA A 187 14.42 -6.08 8.85
N MET A 188 13.40 -6.22 8.00
CA MET A 188 12.14 -5.51 8.15
C MET A 188 11.31 -6.06 9.33
N PRO A 189 10.46 -5.22 9.96
CA PRO A 189 9.46 -5.68 10.90
C PRO A 189 8.60 -6.81 10.31
N ARG A 190 8.21 -7.80 11.13
CA ARG A 190 7.44 -8.97 10.67
C ARG A 190 6.18 -8.59 9.89
N ILE A 191 5.45 -7.57 10.34
CA ILE A 191 4.22 -7.13 9.66
C ILE A 191 4.49 -6.58 8.25
N ARG A 192 5.57 -5.80 8.08
CA ARG A 192 5.98 -5.26 6.78
C ARG A 192 6.50 -6.37 5.86
N ARG A 193 7.22 -7.37 6.39
CA ARG A 193 7.55 -8.58 5.61
C ARG A 193 6.29 -9.26 5.08
N LEU A 194 5.31 -9.54 5.93
CA LEU A 194 4.06 -10.17 5.49
C LEU A 194 3.33 -9.34 4.43
N GLN A 195 3.31 -8.02 4.58
CA GLN A 195 2.75 -7.10 3.59
C GLN A 195 3.42 -7.27 2.22
N VAL A 196 4.76 -7.30 2.16
CA VAL A 196 5.50 -7.54 0.91
C VAL A 196 5.05 -8.84 0.23
N PHE A 197 4.96 -9.93 1.01
CA PHE A 197 4.59 -11.24 0.47
C PHE A 197 3.13 -11.30 0.03
N ASN A 198 2.21 -10.66 0.74
CA ASN A 198 0.81 -10.57 0.35
C ASN A 198 0.64 -9.81 -0.97
N MET A 199 1.38 -8.72 -1.17
CA MET A 199 1.30 -7.93 -2.41
C MET A 199 1.85 -8.68 -3.63
N VAL A 200 2.88 -9.51 -3.43
CA VAL A 200 3.50 -10.29 -4.52
C VAL A 200 2.77 -11.61 -4.78
N ALA A 201 2.10 -12.20 -3.79
CA ALA A 201 1.48 -13.52 -3.93
C ALA A 201 0.53 -13.68 -5.14
N PRO A 202 -0.37 -12.73 -5.47
CA PRO A 202 -1.23 -12.84 -6.66
C PRO A 202 -0.43 -12.98 -7.95
N LEU A 203 0.62 -12.17 -8.10
CA LEU A 203 1.51 -12.18 -9.26
C LEU A 203 2.18 -13.55 -9.47
N ILE A 204 2.54 -14.24 -8.38
CA ILE A 204 3.16 -15.57 -8.44
C ILE A 204 2.16 -16.66 -8.85
N ARG A 205 0.87 -16.49 -8.54
CA ARG A 205 -0.17 -17.45 -8.94
C ARG A 205 -0.38 -17.45 -10.45
N ASP A 206 -0.26 -16.27 -11.07
CA ASP A 206 -0.56 -16.04 -12.49
C ASP A 206 0.68 -16.07 -13.40
N ALA A 207 1.88 -16.25 -12.84
CA ALA A 207 3.15 -16.25 -13.58
C ALA A 207 3.26 -17.40 -14.60
N VAL A 208 3.88 -17.13 -15.76
CA VAL A 208 4.12 -18.15 -16.81
C VAL A 208 4.93 -19.35 -16.26
N GLY A 209 5.88 -19.07 -15.37
CA GLY A 209 6.72 -20.06 -14.67
C GLY A 209 6.26 -20.36 -13.24
N ALA A 210 4.95 -20.42 -12.99
CA ALA A 210 4.36 -20.46 -11.64
C ALA A 210 5.08 -21.38 -10.65
N GLU A 211 5.43 -22.63 -11.01
CA GLU A 211 6.08 -23.55 -10.06
C GLU A 211 7.48 -23.08 -9.62
N ALA A 212 8.28 -22.56 -10.58
CA ALA A 212 9.60 -22.04 -10.27
C ALA A 212 9.52 -20.72 -9.47
N ALA A 213 8.55 -19.87 -9.80
CA ALA A 213 8.27 -18.64 -9.07
C ALA A 213 7.77 -18.92 -7.64
N ARG A 214 6.88 -19.89 -7.46
CA ARG A 214 6.39 -20.38 -6.16
C ARG A 214 7.54 -20.92 -5.31
N THR A 215 8.44 -21.71 -5.90
CA THR A 215 9.62 -22.22 -5.20
C THR A 215 10.48 -21.07 -4.64
N ARG A 216 10.82 -20.09 -5.49
CA ARG A 216 11.59 -18.91 -5.07
C ARG A 216 10.90 -18.08 -4.00
N PHE A 217 9.59 -17.85 -4.17
CA PHE A 217 8.77 -17.14 -3.19
C PHE A 217 8.85 -17.82 -1.81
N VAL A 218 8.71 -19.14 -1.76
CA VAL A 218 8.79 -19.91 -0.52
C VAL A 218 10.20 -19.87 0.08
N ASP A 219 11.24 -20.08 -0.71
CA ASP A 219 12.64 -20.11 -0.25
C ASP A 219 13.08 -18.76 0.35
N ILE A 220 12.73 -17.66 -0.33
CA ILE A 220 13.00 -16.30 0.16
C ILE A 220 12.18 -16.04 1.42
N GLY A 221 10.90 -16.46 1.48
CA GLY A 221 10.06 -16.31 2.68
C GLY A 221 10.61 -17.03 3.90
N GLN A 222 11.10 -18.25 3.72
CA GLN A 222 11.74 -19.01 4.80
C GLN A 222 13.03 -18.34 5.28
N THR A 223 13.87 -17.88 4.35
CA THR A 223 15.12 -17.16 4.66
C THR A 223 14.83 -15.83 5.36
N ALA A 224 13.76 -15.15 4.94
CA ALA A 224 13.26 -13.94 5.57
C ALA A 224 12.56 -14.21 6.91
N GLY A 225 12.55 -15.44 7.43
CA GLY A 225 12.03 -15.77 8.77
C GLY A 225 10.51 -15.91 8.86
N LEU A 226 9.81 -16.03 7.73
CA LEU A 226 8.37 -16.32 7.69
C LEU A 226 8.14 -17.83 7.61
N ARG A 227 7.16 -18.32 8.38
CA ARG A 227 6.71 -19.72 8.33
C ARG A 227 5.39 -19.80 7.58
N ASP A 228 5.12 -20.96 6.98
CA ASP A 228 3.85 -21.27 6.30
C ASP A 228 3.49 -20.30 5.16
N ILE A 229 4.50 -19.68 4.54
CA ILE A 229 4.31 -18.66 3.52
C ILE A 229 3.64 -19.20 2.25
N ALA A 230 3.74 -20.51 2.01
CA ALA A 230 3.05 -21.20 0.93
C ALA A 230 1.52 -21.05 1.02
N ASN A 231 0.96 -20.84 2.21
CA ASN A 231 -0.48 -20.63 2.39
C ASN A 231 -0.97 -19.38 1.67
N LEU A 232 -0.12 -18.37 1.48
CA LEU A 232 -0.46 -17.17 0.71
C LEU A 232 -0.63 -17.44 -0.79
N LEU A 233 -0.24 -18.62 -1.28
CA LEU A 233 -0.35 -19.01 -2.68
C LEU A 233 -1.52 -19.97 -2.96
N SER A 234 -2.33 -20.23 -1.93
CA SER A 234 -3.57 -21.02 -2.00
C SER A 234 -4.74 -20.15 -2.46
#